data_AF-A0A163J5E2-F1
#
_entry.id   AF-A0A163J5E2-F1
#
_cell.length_a   1.000
_cell.length_b   1.000
_cell.length_c   1.000
_cell.angle_alpha   90.00
_cell.angle_beta   90.00
_cell.angle_gamma   90.00
#
_symmetry.space_group_name_H-M   'P 1'
#
loop_
_entity.id
_entity.type
_entity.pdbx_description
1 polymer ?
#
loop_
_entity_poly.entity_id
_entity_poly.type
_entity_poly.pdbx_seq_one_letter_code
_entity_poly.pdbx_strand_id
1 'polypeptide(L)'
;MTTISRQQALCISFLYEYTDQNVVKAEMNLENMGGNLDVCYLTDPTIPVLVLKERINGSPFTFRRYVSTKKVDANPLGDLPLLNTLNQRIETTKHVVQFLNQAYVSAEVMDQDLYSLAFVSMKEIFTVVLQHSDCLENKTLNGFASFCGKNKLGFLDKANCRKRMKTSQPLGQRYRQLYVLKPEYYKTIIKGIVEYQDQYHQYVRDQKNQGFEIIGYARKPRGSESLGDRNRLLQQMVRNLRDRSLADHVFISPSSSANDKLDNRDNNERKPLKGTDGTTQNLIDYLNTTTTQIFLVCLGYAGLTTNVDDLQQFLSNHRNVKKILVDRLPYTSEVDILDSEEIITNNSVAERSQ
;
A
#
# COMPACT_ATOMS: atom_id res chain seq x y z
N MET A 1 0.22 9.96 7.14
CA MET A 1 1.48 9.50 7.73
C MET A 1 2.55 10.50 7.36
N THR A 2 3.37 10.90 8.31
CA THR A 2 4.49 11.82 8.10
C THR A 2 5.64 11.04 7.46
N THR A 3 6.13 11.45 6.28
CA THR A 3 7.26 10.79 5.61
C THR A 3 8.52 11.65 5.71
N ILE A 4 9.68 11.06 6.00
CA ILE A 4 10.98 11.75 5.95
C ILE A 4 11.70 11.55 4.60
N SER A 5 12.69 12.36 4.29
CA SER A 5 13.54 12.20 3.12
C SER A 5 14.54 11.06 3.29
N ARG A 6 15.11 10.62 2.17
CA ARG A 6 16.20 9.65 2.16
C ARG A 6 17.41 10.18 2.95
N GLN A 7 17.69 11.47 2.84
CA GLN A 7 18.82 12.13 3.50
C GLN A 7 18.64 12.13 5.01
N GLN A 8 17.45 12.51 5.49
CA GLN A 8 17.16 12.46 6.92
C GLN A 8 17.13 11.03 7.45
N ALA A 9 16.56 10.09 6.69
CA ALA A 9 16.57 8.68 7.02
C ALA A 9 18.00 8.12 7.18
N LEU A 10 18.93 8.51 6.30
CA LEU A 10 20.34 8.14 6.40
C LEU A 10 20.98 8.68 7.68
N CYS A 11 20.78 9.96 8.01
CA CYS A 11 21.29 10.51 9.26
C CYS A 11 20.77 9.73 10.47
N ILE A 12 19.48 9.39 10.51
CA ILE A 12 18.90 8.58 11.59
C ILE A 12 19.55 7.18 11.64
N SER A 13 19.73 6.50 10.50
CA SER A 13 20.36 5.17 10.46
C SER A 13 21.79 5.15 10.99
N PHE A 14 22.51 6.26 10.88
CA PHE A 14 23.87 6.41 11.42
C PHE A 14 23.93 7.18 12.75
N LEU A 15 22.78 7.45 13.38
CA LEU A 15 22.67 8.17 14.66
C LEU A 15 23.30 9.57 14.62
N TYR A 16 23.18 10.26 13.48
CA TYR A 16 23.61 11.64 13.31
C TYR A 16 22.45 12.60 13.42
N GLU A 17 22.72 13.79 13.96
CA GLU A 17 21.80 14.93 13.82
C GLU A 17 21.68 15.34 12.35
N TYR A 18 20.49 15.78 11.94
CA TYR A 18 20.23 16.15 10.56
C TYR A 18 20.89 17.50 10.21
N THR A 19 21.97 17.44 9.43
CA THR A 19 22.68 18.60 8.86
C THR A 19 23.26 18.23 7.51
N ASP A 20 23.48 19.19 6.61
CA ASP A 20 24.09 18.93 5.29
C ASP A 20 25.44 18.21 5.39
N GLN A 21 26.26 18.59 6.37
CA GLN A 21 27.56 17.95 6.61
C GLN A 21 27.40 16.49 7.05
N ASN A 22 26.43 16.21 7.93
CA ASN A 22 26.16 14.85 8.38
C ASN A 22 25.49 14.00 7.30
N VAL A 23 24.73 14.60 6.37
CA VAL A 23 24.20 13.89 5.20
C VAL A 23 25.34 13.41 4.31
N VAL A 24 26.31 14.27 4.00
CA VAL A 24 27.50 13.88 3.22
C VAL A 24 28.27 12.77 3.92
N LYS A 25 28.48 12.90 5.23
CA LYS A 25 29.15 11.88 6.05
C LYS A 25 28.39 10.55 6.07
N ALA A 26 27.06 10.60 6.21
CA ALA A 26 26.20 9.43 6.19
C ALA A 26 26.22 8.71 4.83
N GLU A 27 26.24 9.45 3.73
CA GLU A 27 26.38 8.86 2.40
C GLU A 27 27.74 8.21 2.18
N MET A 28 28.84 8.88 2.56
CA MET A 28 30.17 8.27 2.51
C MET A 28 30.24 6.99 3.33
N ASN A 29 29.62 6.98 4.52
CA ASN A 29 29.54 5.77 5.35
C ASN A 29 28.76 4.64 4.67
N LEU A 30 27.64 4.95 4.02
CA LEU A 30 26.86 3.97 3.26
C LEU A 30 27.65 3.42 2.06
N GLU A 31 28.38 4.27 1.35
CA GLU A 31 29.26 3.87 0.24
C GLU A 31 30.39 2.95 0.73
N ASN A 32 31.02 3.30 1.85
CA ASN A 32 32.06 2.50 2.50
C ASN A 32 31.58 1.12 2.97
N MET A 33 30.26 0.92 3.15
CA MET A 33 29.65 -0.38 3.42
C MET A 33 29.48 -1.25 2.15
N GLY A 34 30.21 -0.91 1.07
CA GLY A 34 30.28 -1.69 -0.16
C GLY A 34 29.21 -1.32 -1.20
N GLY A 35 28.54 -0.17 -1.04
CA GLY A 35 27.59 0.37 -2.03
C GLY A 35 26.32 -0.46 -2.28
N ASN A 36 26.18 -1.62 -1.64
CA ASN A 36 25.09 -2.56 -1.87
C ASN A 36 23.90 -2.36 -0.92
N LEU A 37 24.03 -1.48 0.08
CA LEU A 37 22.96 -1.10 1.01
C LEU A 37 22.27 0.18 0.56
N ASP A 38 21.00 0.32 0.91
CA ASP A 38 20.28 1.60 0.86
C ASP A 38 19.31 1.70 2.04
N VAL A 39 18.81 2.91 2.29
CA VAL A 39 17.86 3.17 3.37
C VAL A 39 16.42 3.09 2.86
N CYS A 40 15.56 2.41 3.61
CA CYS A 40 14.14 2.23 3.30
C CYS A 40 13.30 2.16 4.59
N TYR A 41 12.00 1.94 4.47
CA TYR A 41 11.10 1.67 5.59
C TYR A 41 10.14 0.55 5.26
N LEU A 42 9.63 -0.13 6.29
CA LEU A 42 8.66 -1.21 6.15
C LEU A 42 7.22 -0.68 6.22
N THR A 43 6.88 -0.12 7.39
CA THR A 43 5.51 0.33 7.73
C THR A 43 5.53 1.76 8.23
N ASP A 44 6.42 2.07 9.17
CA ASP A 44 6.60 3.42 9.69
C ASP A 44 7.69 4.17 8.92
N PRO A 45 7.36 5.20 8.12
CA PRO A 45 8.33 6.03 7.39
C PRO A 45 9.14 6.95 8.31
N THR A 46 9.04 6.86 9.63
CA THR A 46 9.93 7.56 10.56
C THR A 46 11.02 6.65 11.14
N ILE A 47 10.93 5.33 10.86
CA ILE A 47 11.85 4.31 11.36
C ILE A 47 12.62 3.72 10.16
N PRO A 48 13.78 4.28 9.80
CA PRO A 48 14.57 3.80 8.67
C PRO A 48 15.32 2.51 8.99
N VAL A 49 15.41 1.65 7.97
CA VAL A 49 16.18 0.40 8.00
C VAL A 49 17.16 0.37 6.83
N LEU A 50 18.39 -0.07 7.11
CA LEU A 50 19.41 -0.33 6.09
C LEU A 50 19.23 -1.75 5.56
N VAL A 51 19.02 -1.85 4.25
CA VAL A 51 18.72 -3.13 3.59
C VAL A 51 19.50 -3.21 2.30
N LEU A 52 19.89 -4.43 1.89
CA LEU A 52 20.52 -4.67 0.59
C LEU A 52 19.61 -4.16 -0.53
N LYS A 53 20.18 -3.42 -1.49
CA LYS A 53 19.51 -2.92 -2.68
C LYS A 53 18.79 -4.04 -3.43
N GLU A 54 19.42 -5.21 -3.50
CA GLU A 54 18.83 -6.42 -4.08
C GLU A 54 17.56 -6.86 -3.35
N ARG A 55 17.53 -6.80 -2.01
CA ARG A 55 16.33 -7.10 -1.21
C ARG A 55 15.24 -6.04 -1.41
N ILE A 56 15.61 -4.77 -1.47
CA ILE A 56 14.66 -3.68 -1.74
C ILE A 56 14.05 -3.87 -3.14
N ASN A 57 14.88 -4.16 -4.14
CA ASN A 57 14.44 -4.41 -5.51
C ASN A 57 13.63 -5.70 -5.64
N GLY A 58 13.98 -6.74 -4.89
CA GLY A 58 13.30 -8.05 -4.90
C GLY A 58 12.02 -8.08 -4.06
N SER A 59 11.78 -7.08 -3.21
CA SER A 59 10.57 -6.97 -2.39
C SER A 59 10.14 -5.50 -2.22
N PRO A 60 9.80 -4.79 -3.32
CA PRO A 60 9.55 -3.36 -3.31
C PRO A 60 8.27 -2.96 -2.56
N PHE A 61 7.35 -3.89 -2.35
CA PHE A 61 6.12 -3.68 -1.57
C PHE A 61 6.33 -3.86 -0.06
N THR A 62 7.39 -4.56 0.32
CA THR A 62 7.82 -4.71 1.71
C THR A 62 8.76 -3.57 2.10
N PHE A 63 9.75 -3.28 1.26
CA PHE A 63 10.76 -2.25 1.50
C PHE A 63 10.47 -1.00 0.66
N ARG A 64 9.91 0.02 1.32
CA ARG A 64 9.49 1.27 0.69
C ARG A 64 10.62 2.27 0.70
N ARG A 65 10.88 2.87 -0.47
CA ARG A 65 11.94 3.87 -0.62
C ARG A 65 11.48 5.24 -0.14
N TYR A 66 12.43 5.96 0.45
CA TYR A 66 12.25 7.37 0.79
C TYR A 66 12.39 8.26 -0.44
N VAL A 67 11.70 9.41 -0.43
CA VAL A 67 11.88 10.44 -1.44
C VAL A 67 13.24 11.10 -1.22
N SER A 68 14.06 11.19 -2.27
CA SER A 68 15.34 11.89 -2.20
C SER A 68 15.14 13.39 -2.41
N THR A 69 15.70 14.22 -1.52
CA THR A 69 15.70 15.69 -1.65
C THR A 69 16.84 16.20 -2.54
N LYS A 70 17.86 15.36 -2.80
CA LYS A 70 18.89 15.69 -3.78
C LYS A 70 18.24 15.91 -5.15
N LYS A 71 18.47 17.09 -5.73
CA LYS A 71 18.16 17.35 -7.14
C LYS A 71 18.90 16.30 -7.96
N VAL A 72 18.14 15.47 -8.68
CA VAL A 72 18.72 14.55 -9.65
C VAL A 72 19.32 15.42 -10.74
N ASP A 73 20.63 15.63 -10.71
CA ASP A 73 21.36 15.82 -11.96
C ASP A 73 20.98 14.63 -12.84
N ALA A 74 20.50 14.90 -14.05
CA ALA A 74 19.93 13.91 -14.94
C ALA A 74 20.76 12.61 -14.95
N ASN A 75 20.10 11.50 -14.60
CA ASN A 75 20.56 10.10 -14.59
C ASN A 75 21.57 9.67 -13.50
N PRO A 76 21.12 8.73 -12.64
CA PRO A 76 21.81 7.44 -12.58
C PRO A 76 20.82 6.25 -12.48
N LEU A 77 19.95 6.10 -13.48
CA LEU A 77 19.37 4.80 -13.82
C LEU A 77 19.75 4.52 -15.27
N GLY A 78 20.69 3.59 -15.46
CA GLY A 78 20.97 3.05 -16.78
C GLY A 78 19.68 2.50 -17.38
N ASP A 79 19.39 2.96 -18.60
CA ASP A 79 18.60 2.31 -19.64
C ASP A 79 17.42 1.45 -19.16
N LEU A 80 16.42 2.09 -18.55
CA LEU A 80 15.04 1.73 -18.88
C LEU A 80 14.53 2.72 -19.92
N PRO A 81 13.92 2.27 -21.04
CA PRO A 81 13.53 3.17 -22.11
C PRO A 81 12.61 4.24 -21.55
N LEU A 82 12.92 5.50 -21.90
CA LEU A 82 12.04 6.65 -21.79
C LEU A 82 10.73 6.36 -22.55
N LEU A 83 9.86 5.57 -21.96
CA LEU A 83 8.47 5.41 -22.36
C LEU A 83 7.78 6.70 -21.95
N ASN A 84 7.63 7.59 -22.94
CA ASN A 84 6.70 8.71 -23.01
C ASN A 84 6.35 9.37 -21.67
N THR A 85 6.86 10.58 -21.47
CA THR A 85 6.38 11.57 -20.51
C THR A 85 4.92 11.96 -20.78
N LEU A 86 3.98 11.03 -20.59
CA LEU A 86 2.60 11.40 -20.35
C LEU A 86 2.60 12.17 -19.02
N ASN A 87 1.88 13.29 -19.00
CA ASN A 87 1.48 13.94 -17.77
C ASN A 87 0.59 12.95 -17.00
N GLN A 88 1.21 12.07 -16.20
CA GLN A 88 0.47 11.11 -15.38
C GLN A 88 -0.43 11.90 -14.44
N ARG A 89 -1.74 11.67 -14.60
CA ARG A 89 -2.79 12.29 -13.83
C ARG A 89 -3.38 11.27 -12.87
N ILE A 90 -3.91 11.77 -11.78
CA ILE A 90 -4.61 10.96 -10.79
C ILE A 90 -5.95 10.51 -11.41
N GLU A 91 -6.07 9.21 -11.64
CA GLU A 91 -7.18 8.60 -12.40
C GLU A 91 -8.37 8.19 -11.53
N THR A 92 -8.18 8.04 -10.21
CA THR A 92 -9.24 7.60 -9.30
C THR A 92 -9.38 8.49 -8.07
N THR A 93 -10.58 8.55 -7.51
CA THR A 93 -10.82 9.27 -6.24
C THR A 93 -10.04 8.70 -5.06
N LYS A 94 -9.58 7.44 -5.14
CA LYS A 94 -8.70 6.82 -4.13
C LYS A 94 -7.27 7.32 -4.24
N HIS A 95 -6.75 7.44 -5.45
CA HIS A 95 -5.46 8.09 -5.70
C HIS A 95 -5.48 9.56 -5.23
N VAL A 96 -6.61 10.27 -5.37
CA VAL A 96 -6.78 11.62 -4.78
C VAL A 96 -6.62 11.58 -3.25
N VAL A 97 -7.26 10.62 -2.56
CA VAL A 97 -7.16 10.49 -1.10
C VAL A 97 -5.71 10.23 -0.67
N GLN A 98 -5.00 9.33 -1.35
CA GLN A 98 -3.59 9.05 -1.06
C GLN A 98 -2.70 10.26 -1.28
N PHE A 99 -2.84 10.92 -2.43
CA PHE A 99 -2.12 12.15 -2.74
C PHE A 99 -2.34 13.20 -1.66
N LEU A 100 -3.60 13.44 -1.25
CA LEU A 100 -3.92 14.43 -0.23
C LEU A 100 -3.32 14.09 1.15
N ASN A 101 -3.32 12.81 1.55
CA ASN A 101 -2.75 12.37 2.82
C ASN A 101 -1.22 12.41 2.85
N GLN A 102 -0.56 12.39 1.68
CA GLN A 102 0.89 12.60 1.58
C GLN A 102 1.25 14.08 1.42
N ALA A 103 0.46 14.84 0.64
CA ALA A 103 0.77 16.24 0.35
C ALA A 103 0.42 17.20 1.49
N TYR A 104 -0.59 16.89 2.32
CA TYR A 104 -1.09 17.78 3.38
C TYR A 104 -1.14 17.07 4.72
N VAL A 105 -0.20 17.41 5.61
CA VAL A 105 -0.03 16.73 6.91
C VAL A 105 -0.38 17.69 8.06
N SER A 106 -1.16 17.19 9.02
CA SER A 106 -1.61 17.94 10.21
C SER A 106 -0.66 17.82 11.41
N ALA A 107 0.09 16.71 11.48
CA ALA A 107 1.10 16.45 12.48
C ALA A 107 2.44 17.11 12.11
N GLU A 108 3.26 17.36 13.12
CA GLU A 108 4.63 17.82 12.89
C GLU A 108 5.40 16.81 12.05
N VAL A 109 6.08 17.32 11.03
CA VAL A 109 6.93 16.52 10.15
C VAL A 109 8.38 16.69 10.57
N MET A 110 9.11 15.59 10.65
CA MET A 110 10.54 15.65 10.97
C MET A 110 11.35 16.30 9.84
N ASP A 111 10.84 16.25 8.60
CA ASP A 111 11.55 16.68 7.40
C ASP A 111 11.05 18.02 6.85
N GLN A 112 11.81 19.08 7.14
CA GLN A 112 11.55 20.43 6.63
C GLN A 112 12.03 20.65 5.19
N ASP A 113 12.74 19.68 4.61
CA ASP A 113 13.19 19.76 3.23
C ASP A 113 12.13 19.28 2.25
N LEU A 114 11.32 18.30 2.63
CA LEU A 114 10.16 17.87 1.85
C LEU A 114 8.94 18.78 2.07
N TYR A 115 8.75 19.28 3.28
CA TYR A 115 7.53 20.00 3.65
C TYR A 115 7.80 21.44 4.07
N SER A 116 6.84 22.30 3.78
CA SER A 116 6.82 23.69 4.25
C SER A 116 5.58 23.94 5.11
N LEU A 117 5.76 24.62 6.24
CA LEU A 117 4.64 25.00 7.10
C LEU A 117 3.87 26.16 6.44
N ALA A 118 2.61 25.91 6.09
CA ALA A 118 1.79 26.89 5.38
C ALA A 118 0.37 26.97 5.94
N PHE A 119 -0.26 28.14 5.78
CA PHE A 119 -1.69 28.31 6.01
C PHE A 119 -2.42 28.03 4.70
N VAL A 120 -3.17 26.93 4.67
CA VAL A 120 -3.85 26.49 3.45
C VAL A 120 -5.35 26.48 3.68
N SER A 121 -6.09 27.00 2.72
CA SER A 121 -7.53 26.95 2.65
C SER A 121 -8.01 25.73 1.87
N MET A 122 -9.25 25.31 2.12
CA MET A 122 -9.89 24.22 1.37
C MET A 122 -9.89 24.50 -0.15
N LYS A 123 -10.00 25.78 -0.54
CA LYS A 123 -10.00 26.20 -1.94
C LYS A 123 -8.65 25.92 -2.61
N GLU A 124 -7.55 26.27 -1.94
CA GLU A 124 -6.19 26.04 -2.48
C GLU A 124 -5.90 24.54 -2.63
N ILE A 125 -6.27 23.73 -1.64
CA ILE A 125 -6.16 22.26 -1.73
C ILE A 125 -6.96 21.74 -2.93
N PHE A 126 -8.20 22.21 -3.09
CA PHE A 126 -9.04 21.76 -4.19
C PHE A 126 -8.46 22.16 -5.56
N THR A 127 -7.92 23.37 -5.69
CA THR A 127 -7.25 23.83 -6.92
C THR A 127 -6.07 22.95 -7.29
N VAL A 128 -5.23 22.55 -6.32
CA VAL A 128 -4.11 21.62 -6.58
C VAL A 128 -4.62 20.26 -7.06
N VAL A 129 -5.69 19.73 -6.44
CA VAL A 129 -6.29 18.46 -6.90
C VAL A 129 -6.75 18.56 -8.35
N LEU A 130 -7.44 19.64 -8.73
CA LEU A 130 -7.91 19.85 -10.11
C LEU A 130 -6.79 20.03 -11.14
N GLN A 131 -5.60 20.50 -10.72
CA GLN A 131 -4.44 20.57 -11.61
C GLN A 131 -3.92 19.17 -11.99
N HIS A 132 -4.05 18.22 -11.07
CA HIS A 132 -3.46 16.88 -11.18
C HIS A 132 -4.48 15.75 -11.37
N SER A 133 -5.78 16.03 -11.36
CA SER A 133 -6.85 15.02 -11.42
C SER A 133 -8.12 15.56 -12.03
N ASP A 134 -8.75 14.73 -12.87
CA ASP A 134 -10.07 15.02 -13.44
C ASP A 134 -11.21 14.42 -12.61
N CYS A 135 -10.87 13.59 -11.61
CA CYS A 135 -11.85 12.81 -10.84
C CYS A 135 -12.88 13.66 -10.10
N LEU A 136 -12.57 14.93 -9.82
CA LEU A 136 -13.38 15.83 -9.01
C LEU A 136 -13.76 17.13 -9.74
N GLU A 137 -13.55 17.23 -11.05
CA GLU A 137 -13.84 18.47 -11.84
C GLU A 137 -15.29 18.93 -11.73
N ASN A 138 -16.21 17.98 -11.66
CA ASN A 138 -17.65 18.26 -11.55
C ASN A 138 -18.11 18.58 -10.12
N LYS A 139 -17.20 18.57 -9.12
CA LYS A 139 -17.55 18.90 -7.73
C LYS A 139 -17.41 20.38 -7.46
N THR A 140 -18.34 20.92 -6.68
CA THR A 140 -18.17 22.24 -6.05
C THR A 140 -17.19 22.16 -4.89
N LEU A 141 -16.70 23.30 -4.41
CA LEU A 141 -15.86 23.37 -3.21
C LEU A 141 -16.53 22.71 -1.97
N ASN A 142 -17.85 22.85 -1.83
CA ASN A 142 -18.61 22.18 -0.77
C ASN A 142 -18.66 20.66 -0.99
N GLY A 143 -18.82 20.22 -2.24
CA GLY A 143 -18.74 18.82 -2.62
C GLY A 143 -17.38 18.21 -2.32
N PHE A 144 -16.30 18.96 -2.58
CA PHE A 144 -14.94 18.57 -2.20
C PHE A 144 -14.77 18.48 -0.68
N ALA A 145 -15.22 19.47 0.08
CA ALA A 145 -15.14 19.45 1.54
C ALA A 145 -15.90 18.24 2.14
N SER A 146 -17.09 17.92 1.62
CA SER A 146 -17.86 16.74 2.00
C SER A 146 -17.12 15.44 1.63
N PHE A 147 -16.50 15.38 0.45
CA PHE A 147 -15.66 14.26 0.04
C PHE A 147 -14.47 14.06 1.00
N CYS A 148 -13.76 15.11 1.38
CA CYS A 148 -12.66 15.03 2.34
C CYS A 148 -13.12 14.51 3.70
N GLY A 149 -14.27 15.01 4.19
CA GLY A 149 -14.84 14.56 5.46
C GLY A 149 -15.26 13.08 5.42
N LYS A 150 -15.96 12.66 4.36
CA LYS A 150 -16.38 11.26 4.18
C LYS A 150 -15.20 10.29 4.15
N ASN A 151 -14.08 10.70 3.56
CA ASN A 151 -12.86 9.90 3.48
C ASN A 151 -11.90 10.12 4.66
N LYS A 152 -12.28 10.90 5.68
CA LYS A 152 -11.50 11.12 6.91
C LYS A 152 -10.05 11.54 6.63
N LEU A 153 -9.85 12.53 5.74
CA LEU A 153 -8.51 12.99 5.39
C LEU A 153 -7.80 13.62 6.60
N GLY A 154 -6.54 13.22 6.84
CA GLY A 154 -5.81 13.56 8.07
C GLY A 154 -5.54 15.04 8.27
N PHE A 155 -5.47 15.84 7.20
CA PHE A 155 -5.33 17.30 7.33
C PHE A 155 -6.55 17.96 8.02
N LEU A 156 -7.70 17.27 8.07
CA LEU A 156 -8.90 17.78 8.74
C LEU A 156 -8.77 17.77 10.27
N ASP A 157 -7.83 17.00 10.82
CA ASP A 157 -7.59 16.89 12.27
C ASP A 157 -7.09 18.21 12.87
N LYS A 158 -6.37 19.02 12.07
CA LYS A 158 -5.89 20.33 12.52
C LYS A 158 -7.00 21.38 12.44
N ALA A 159 -7.43 21.93 13.58
CA ALA A 159 -8.53 22.89 13.63
C ALA A 159 -8.36 24.10 12.68
N ASN A 160 -9.49 24.60 12.16
CA ASN A 160 -9.49 25.82 11.37
C ASN A 160 -9.11 27.01 12.25
N CYS A 161 -8.20 27.85 11.74
CA CYS A 161 -7.96 29.18 12.28
C CYS A 161 -8.62 30.23 11.36
N ARG A 162 -9.08 31.32 11.97
CA ARG A 162 -9.47 32.54 11.26
C ARG A 162 -8.33 33.52 11.48
N LYS A 163 -7.48 33.74 10.49
CA LYS A 163 -6.51 34.83 10.59
C LYS A 163 -7.27 36.15 10.62
N ARG A 164 -6.98 36.99 11.61
CA ARG A 164 -7.35 38.40 11.62
C ARG A 164 -6.05 39.20 11.52
N MET A 165 -5.38 39.26 10.36
CA MET A 165 -4.29 40.25 10.16
C MET A 165 -3.70 40.41 8.73
N LYS A 166 -3.58 41.69 8.34
CA LYS A 166 -2.49 42.44 7.65
C LYS A 166 -1.90 42.05 6.28
N THR A 167 -2.41 41.08 5.55
CA THR A 167 -2.05 40.92 4.13
C THR A 167 -3.29 40.82 3.25
N SER A 168 -3.11 41.14 1.97
CA SER A 168 -4.08 41.31 0.87
C SER A 168 -4.90 40.06 0.52
N GLN A 169 -5.42 39.35 1.52
CA GLN A 169 -6.28 38.17 1.37
C GLN A 169 -7.68 38.43 1.93
N PRO A 170 -8.73 37.84 1.32
CA PRO A 170 -10.12 38.18 1.61
C PRO A 170 -10.51 37.84 3.06
N LEU A 171 -11.11 38.81 3.75
CA LEU A 171 -11.64 38.64 5.11
C LEU A 171 -12.69 37.51 5.15
N GLY A 172 -12.58 36.62 6.14
CA GLY A 172 -13.58 35.59 6.44
C GLY A 172 -13.25 34.17 5.96
N GLN A 173 -12.15 33.98 5.22
CA GLN A 173 -11.71 32.66 4.77
C GLN A 173 -11.13 31.84 5.94
N ARG A 174 -11.47 30.54 5.99
CA ARG A 174 -10.95 29.59 6.99
C ARG A 174 -9.68 28.92 6.46
N TYR A 175 -8.66 28.85 7.30
CA TYR A 175 -7.37 28.25 6.96
C TYR A 175 -7.01 27.18 7.98
N ARG A 176 -6.15 26.25 7.56
CA ARG A 176 -5.48 25.27 8.43
C ARG A 176 -3.99 25.47 8.31
N GLN A 177 -3.30 25.47 9.44
CA GLN A 177 -1.84 25.47 9.45
C GLN A 177 -1.36 24.03 9.28
N LEU A 178 -0.78 23.71 8.12
CA LEU A 178 -0.42 22.36 7.71
C LEU A 178 1.04 22.33 7.25
N TYR A 179 1.64 21.16 7.33
CA TYR A 179 2.88 20.87 6.63
C TYR A 179 2.52 20.41 5.22
N VAL A 180 2.92 21.20 4.23
CA VAL A 180 2.57 21.01 2.82
C VAL A 180 3.80 20.56 2.07
N LEU A 181 3.70 19.41 1.39
CA LEU A 181 4.76 18.88 0.55
C LEU A 181 5.09 19.91 -0.54
N LYS A 182 6.38 20.18 -0.77
CA LYS A 182 6.78 21.18 -1.76
C LYS A 182 6.37 20.74 -3.18
N PRO A 183 5.86 21.65 -4.04
CA PRO A 183 5.26 21.29 -5.33
C PRO A 183 6.17 20.49 -6.28
N GLU A 184 7.48 20.67 -6.20
CA GLU A 184 8.48 19.92 -6.97
C GLU A 184 8.41 18.40 -6.75
N TYR A 185 7.88 17.94 -5.61
CA TYR A 185 7.74 16.52 -5.30
C TYR A 185 6.38 15.94 -5.71
N TYR A 186 5.40 16.76 -6.12
CA TYR A 186 4.05 16.28 -6.48
C TYR A 186 4.08 15.26 -7.62
N LYS A 187 4.87 15.53 -8.67
CA LYS A 187 4.98 14.62 -9.81
C LYS A 187 5.52 13.25 -9.41
N THR A 188 6.52 13.22 -8.53
CA THR A 188 7.14 11.98 -8.03
C THR A 188 6.13 11.14 -7.24
N ILE A 189 5.36 11.75 -6.33
CA ILE A 189 4.38 11.00 -5.56
C ILE A 189 3.18 10.55 -6.41
N ILE A 190 2.73 11.38 -7.36
CA ILE A 190 1.63 11.01 -8.27
C ILE A 190 2.03 9.82 -9.12
N LYS A 191 3.26 9.83 -9.67
CA LYS A 191 3.81 8.70 -10.42
C LYS A 191 3.78 7.41 -9.58
N GLY A 192 4.29 7.48 -8.35
CA GLY A 192 4.29 6.33 -7.44
C GLY A 192 2.89 5.79 -7.12
N ILE A 193 1.89 6.68 -7.00
CA ILE A 193 0.50 6.29 -6.76
C ILE A 193 -0.12 5.62 -8.00
N VAL A 194 0.01 6.24 -9.17
CA VAL A 194 -0.64 5.78 -10.41
C VAL A 194 -0.02 4.48 -10.92
N GLU A 195 1.31 4.35 -10.85
CA GLU A 195 2.02 3.16 -11.35
C GLU A 195 1.98 1.98 -10.38
N TYR A 196 1.49 2.15 -9.14
CA TYR A 196 1.57 1.11 -8.10
C TYR A 196 0.94 -0.22 -8.56
N GLN A 197 -0.24 -0.17 -9.17
CA GLN A 197 -0.94 -1.36 -9.63
C GLN A 197 -0.17 -2.08 -10.75
N ASP A 198 0.39 -1.32 -11.70
CA ASP A 198 1.18 -1.90 -12.78
C ASP A 198 2.47 -2.53 -12.27
N GLN A 199 3.14 -1.87 -11.33
CA GLN A 199 4.31 -2.43 -10.63
C GLN A 199 3.94 -3.72 -9.90
N TYR A 200 2.78 -3.76 -9.23
CA TYR A 200 2.29 -4.96 -8.55
C TYR A 200 2.00 -6.10 -9.54
N HIS A 201 1.31 -5.81 -10.64
CA HIS A 201 1.07 -6.80 -11.69
C HIS A 201 2.38 -7.32 -12.28
N GLN A 202 3.37 -6.45 -12.51
CA GLN A 202 4.68 -6.87 -13.02
C GLN A 202 5.39 -7.80 -12.03
N TYR A 203 5.40 -7.44 -10.75
CA TYR A 203 5.94 -8.29 -9.70
C TYR A 203 5.30 -9.68 -9.71
N VAL A 204 3.96 -9.77 -9.74
CA VAL A 204 3.26 -11.06 -9.77
C VAL A 204 3.65 -11.87 -11.01
N ARG A 205 3.77 -11.24 -12.19
CA ARG A 205 4.24 -11.92 -13.42
C ARG A 205 5.68 -12.42 -13.27
N ASP A 206 6.56 -11.64 -12.66
CA ASP A 206 7.95 -12.05 -12.44
C ASP A 206 8.04 -13.26 -11.50
N GLN A 207 7.17 -13.34 -10.49
CA GLN A 207 7.08 -14.54 -9.64
C GLN A 207 6.61 -15.77 -10.42
N LYS A 208 5.60 -15.60 -11.30
CA LYS A 208 5.16 -16.69 -12.18
C LYS A 208 6.28 -17.17 -13.10
N ASN A 209 7.06 -16.25 -13.66
CA ASN A 209 8.21 -16.59 -14.50
C ASN A 209 9.31 -17.35 -13.73
N GLN A 210 9.39 -17.18 -12.41
CA GLN A 210 10.28 -17.95 -11.54
C GLN A 210 9.70 -19.32 -11.13
N GLY A 211 8.52 -19.68 -11.63
CA GLY A 211 7.86 -20.95 -11.36
C GLY A 211 6.96 -20.96 -10.12
N PHE A 212 6.66 -19.79 -9.53
CA PHE A 212 5.66 -19.69 -8.47
C PHE A 212 4.25 -19.68 -9.07
N GLU A 213 3.31 -20.28 -8.35
CA GLU A 213 1.91 -20.26 -8.70
C GLU A 213 1.13 -19.30 -7.79
N ILE A 214 0.22 -18.53 -8.36
CA ILE A 214 -0.53 -17.51 -7.64
C ILE A 214 -1.94 -18.04 -7.39
N ILE A 215 -2.24 -18.37 -6.14
CA ILE A 215 -3.55 -18.93 -5.77
C ILE A 215 -4.38 -17.87 -5.06
N GLY A 216 -5.54 -17.55 -5.62
CA GLY A 216 -6.53 -16.68 -5.00
C GLY A 216 -7.41 -17.45 -4.02
N TYR A 217 -7.66 -16.86 -2.84
CA TYR A 217 -8.60 -17.36 -1.86
C TYR A 217 -9.58 -16.27 -1.42
N ALA A 218 -10.87 -16.61 -1.41
CA ALA A 218 -11.93 -15.71 -0.96
C ALA A 218 -12.92 -16.40 -0.01
N ARG A 219 -13.12 -15.82 1.17
CA ARG A 219 -14.16 -16.25 2.12
C ARG A 219 -15.35 -15.29 2.14
N LYS A 220 -16.56 -15.85 2.26
CA LYS A 220 -17.76 -15.11 2.65
C LYS A 220 -18.22 -15.56 4.04
N PRO A 221 -18.50 -14.61 4.96
CA PRO A 221 -19.03 -14.95 6.28
C PRO A 221 -20.44 -15.55 6.21
N ARG A 222 -20.80 -16.31 7.23
CA ARG A 222 -22.19 -16.72 7.49
C ARG A 222 -23.07 -15.47 7.62
N GLY A 223 -24.23 -15.50 7.00
CA GLY A 223 -25.14 -14.34 6.95
C GLY A 223 -26.49 -14.70 6.37
N SER A 224 -27.45 -13.79 6.55
CA SER A 224 -28.85 -13.93 6.16
C SER A 224 -29.14 -13.54 4.70
N GLU A 225 -28.11 -13.18 3.92
CA GLU A 225 -28.30 -12.86 2.51
C GLU A 225 -28.80 -14.07 1.70
N SER A 226 -29.51 -13.76 0.60
CA SER A 226 -29.98 -14.79 -0.33
C SER A 226 -28.80 -15.54 -0.97
N LEU A 227 -29.04 -16.77 -1.41
CA LEU A 227 -28.03 -17.54 -2.16
C LEU A 227 -27.59 -16.82 -3.44
N GLY A 228 -28.51 -16.13 -4.12
CA GLY A 228 -28.22 -15.34 -5.32
C GLY A 228 -27.28 -14.16 -5.03
N ASP A 229 -27.56 -13.38 -4.00
CA ASP A 229 -26.70 -12.26 -3.59
C ASP A 229 -25.33 -12.74 -3.11
N ARG A 230 -25.29 -13.81 -2.34
CA ARG A 230 -24.04 -14.43 -1.90
C ARG A 230 -23.17 -14.84 -3.09
N ASN A 231 -23.76 -15.55 -4.06
CA ASN A 231 -23.06 -15.96 -5.27
C ASN A 231 -22.57 -14.75 -6.08
N ARG A 232 -23.39 -13.70 -6.21
CA ARG A 232 -23.00 -12.46 -6.89
C ARG A 232 -21.79 -11.79 -6.22
N LEU A 233 -21.77 -11.72 -4.89
CA LEU A 233 -20.66 -11.15 -4.12
C LEU A 233 -19.39 -11.99 -4.23
N LEU A 234 -19.51 -13.32 -4.11
CA LEU A 234 -18.37 -14.23 -4.32
C LEU A 234 -17.82 -14.13 -5.74
N GLN A 235 -18.67 -14.06 -6.77
CA GLN A 235 -18.24 -13.84 -8.15
C GLN A 235 -17.46 -12.53 -8.30
N GLN A 236 -17.87 -11.47 -7.61
CA GLN A 236 -17.12 -10.22 -7.61
C GLN A 236 -15.75 -10.38 -6.95
N MET A 237 -15.64 -11.13 -5.84
CA MET A 237 -14.35 -11.43 -5.22
C MET A 237 -13.46 -12.26 -6.14
N VAL A 238 -14.01 -13.28 -6.81
CA VAL A 238 -13.29 -14.13 -7.77
C VAL A 238 -12.76 -13.31 -8.94
N ARG A 239 -13.57 -12.43 -9.53
CA ARG A 239 -13.11 -11.50 -10.58
C ARG A 239 -11.99 -10.61 -10.10
N ASN A 240 -12.09 -10.05 -8.89
CA ASN A 240 -11.00 -9.22 -8.35
C ASN A 240 -9.69 -10.02 -8.20
N LEU A 241 -9.75 -11.25 -7.71
CA LEU A 241 -8.56 -12.10 -7.57
C LEU A 241 -7.93 -12.43 -8.93
N ARG A 242 -8.73 -12.67 -9.97
CA ARG A 242 -8.23 -12.92 -11.33
C ARG A 242 -7.71 -11.67 -12.02
N ASP A 243 -8.50 -10.62 -12.04
CA ASP A 243 -8.23 -9.44 -12.87
C ASP A 243 -7.19 -8.51 -12.20
N ARG A 244 -7.25 -8.37 -10.86
CA ARG A 244 -6.40 -7.44 -10.11
C ARG A 244 -5.24 -8.13 -9.41
N SER A 245 -5.43 -9.36 -8.94
CA SER A 245 -4.35 -10.12 -8.29
C SER A 245 -3.65 -11.12 -9.21
N LEU A 246 -4.12 -11.26 -10.45
CA LEU A 246 -3.59 -12.20 -11.45
C LEU A 246 -3.52 -13.65 -10.93
N ALA A 247 -4.50 -14.08 -10.12
CA ALA A 247 -4.55 -15.46 -9.62
C ALA A 247 -4.74 -16.48 -10.76
N ASP A 248 -3.92 -17.55 -10.75
CA ASP A 248 -4.00 -18.69 -11.66
C ASP A 248 -5.21 -19.57 -11.34
N HIS A 249 -5.36 -19.90 -10.04
CA HIS A 249 -6.49 -20.65 -9.50
C HIS A 249 -7.17 -19.84 -8.41
N VAL A 250 -8.50 -19.97 -8.29
CA VAL A 250 -9.28 -19.29 -7.26
C VAL A 250 -10.16 -20.28 -6.50
N PHE A 251 -9.84 -20.46 -5.23
CA PHE A 251 -10.62 -21.25 -4.29
C PHE A 251 -11.45 -20.33 -3.40
N ILE A 252 -12.59 -20.82 -2.94
CA ILE A 252 -13.50 -20.03 -2.12
C ILE A 252 -13.97 -20.77 -0.88
N SER A 253 -14.37 -20.01 0.12
CA SER A 253 -15.17 -20.52 1.24
C SER A 253 -16.48 -19.77 1.30
N PRO A 254 -17.58 -20.33 0.76
CA PRO A 254 -18.82 -19.59 0.57
C PRO A 254 -19.54 -19.22 1.87
N SER A 255 -19.21 -19.85 3.00
CA SER A 255 -19.94 -19.61 4.26
C SER A 255 -19.20 -20.14 5.48
N SER A 256 -18.18 -19.41 5.91
CA SER A 256 -17.41 -19.75 7.12
C SER A 256 -17.06 -18.49 7.92
N SER A 257 -16.90 -18.67 9.23
CA SER A 257 -16.41 -17.61 10.10
C SER A 257 -14.93 -17.34 9.82
N ALA A 258 -14.48 -16.12 10.08
CA ALA A 258 -13.07 -15.77 10.02
C ALA A 258 -12.22 -16.54 11.04
N ASN A 259 -12.84 -16.91 12.16
CA ASN A 259 -12.19 -17.62 13.25
C ASN A 259 -12.30 -19.15 13.12
N ASP A 260 -13.07 -19.65 12.13
CA ASP A 260 -13.15 -21.09 11.88
C ASP A 260 -11.80 -21.59 11.36
N LYS A 261 -11.34 -22.72 11.90
CA LYS A 261 -10.13 -23.41 11.43
C LYS A 261 -10.19 -23.68 9.93
N LEU A 262 -9.14 -23.33 9.19
CA LEU A 262 -9.07 -23.47 7.73
C LEU A 262 -9.40 -24.90 7.29
N ASP A 263 -8.81 -25.90 7.96
CA ASP A 263 -8.98 -27.33 7.69
C ASP A 263 -10.43 -27.82 7.84
N ASN A 264 -11.24 -27.12 8.63
CA ASN A 264 -12.63 -27.51 8.89
C ASN A 264 -13.64 -26.78 8.00
N ARG A 265 -13.20 -25.84 7.15
CA ARG A 265 -14.10 -25.05 6.32
C ARG A 265 -14.65 -25.87 5.17
N ASP A 266 -15.95 -25.72 4.92
CA ASP A 266 -16.62 -26.30 3.76
C ASP A 266 -16.68 -27.85 3.71
N ASN A 267 -16.50 -28.53 4.87
CA ASN A 267 -16.65 -29.99 5.03
C ASN A 267 -18.06 -30.55 4.76
N ASN A 268 -19.02 -29.69 4.46
CA ASN A 268 -20.43 -30.01 4.29
C ASN A 268 -20.85 -30.15 2.81
N GLU A 269 -19.95 -30.64 1.95
CA GLU A 269 -20.18 -30.96 0.53
C GLU A 269 -20.82 -29.83 -0.29
N ARG A 270 -20.59 -28.56 0.09
CA ARG A 270 -21.15 -27.43 -0.65
C ARG A 270 -20.51 -27.38 -2.04
N LYS A 271 -21.36 -27.42 -3.07
CA LYS A 271 -20.89 -27.31 -4.45
C LYS A 271 -20.13 -26.00 -4.66
N PRO A 272 -18.96 -26.04 -5.31
CA PRO A 272 -18.20 -24.84 -5.62
C PRO A 272 -19.01 -23.92 -6.54
N LEU A 273 -18.72 -22.63 -6.45
CA LEU A 273 -19.33 -21.63 -7.30
C LEU A 273 -18.82 -21.81 -8.74
N LYS A 274 -19.70 -21.69 -9.74
CA LYS A 274 -19.28 -21.84 -11.14
C LYS A 274 -18.15 -20.86 -11.46
N GLY A 275 -17.07 -21.36 -12.06
CA GLY A 275 -15.92 -20.55 -12.43
C GLY A 275 -14.87 -20.38 -11.33
N THR A 276 -15.02 -21.06 -10.19
CA THR A 276 -13.94 -21.24 -9.19
C THR A 276 -13.28 -22.61 -9.34
N ASP A 277 -12.08 -22.76 -8.81
CA ASP A 277 -11.29 -23.99 -8.83
C ASP A 277 -11.66 -24.94 -7.66
N GLY A 278 -12.45 -24.45 -6.70
CA GLY A 278 -13.05 -25.29 -5.68
C GLY A 278 -13.37 -24.56 -4.38
N THR A 279 -13.61 -25.35 -3.34
CA THR A 279 -13.82 -24.89 -1.97
C THR A 279 -12.50 -24.83 -1.19
N THR A 280 -12.53 -24.49 0.11
CA THR A 280 -11.35 -24.58 0.97
C THR A 280 -10.78 -25.99 1.04
N GLN A 281 -11.62 -27.03 1.02
CA GLN A 281 -11.13 -28.41 1.01
C GLN A 281 -10.36 -28.73 -0.26
N ASN A 282 -10.83 -28.25 -1.41
CA ASN A 282 -10.10 -28.43 -2.67
C ASN A 282 -8.78 -27.66 -2.69
N LEU A 283 -8.69 -26.51 -2.03
CA LEU A 283 -7.42 -25.81 -1.83
C LEU A 283 -6.46 -26.67 -1.00
N ILE A 284 -6.91 -27.24 0.12
CA ILE A 284 -6.08 -28.08 0.99
C ILE A 284 -5.59 -29.32 0.23
N ASP A 285 -6.49 -29.99 -0.51
CA ASP A 285 -6.13 -31.11 -1.37
C ASP A 285 -5.07 -30.70 -2.41
N TYR A 286 -5.22 -29.52 -3.01
CA TYR A 286 -4.25 -28.97 -3.96
C TYR A 286 -2.89 -28.73 -3.30
N LEU A 287 -2.87 -28.09 -2.13
CA LEU A 287 -1.65 -27.79 -1.38
C LEU A 287 -0.91 -29.06 -0.93
N ASN A 288 -1.64 -30.12 -0.59
CA ASN A 288 -1.08 -31.41 -0.19
C ASN A 288 -0.51 -32.21 -1.36
N THR A 289 -0.97 -31.98 -2.58
CA THR A 289 -0.60 -32.78 -3.76
C THR A 289 0.41 -32.09 -4.67
N THR A 290 0.43 -30.75 -4.69
CA THR A 290 1.34 -29.97 -5.52
C THR A 290 2.75 -29.89 -4.93
N THR A 291 3.76 -29.96 -5.79
CA THR A 291 5.16 -29.67 -5.46
C THR A 291 5.55 -28.22 -5.76
N THR A 292 4.67 -27.47 -6.44
CA THR A 292 4.89 -26.08 -6.83
C THR A 292 4.90 -25.16 -5.62
N GLN A 293 5.75 -24.14 -5.67
CA GLN A 293 5.81 -23.10 -4.65
C GLN A 293 4.71 -22.07 -4.90
N ILE A 294 3.99 -21.69 -3.85
CA ILE A 294 2.72 -20.98 -3.96
C ILE A 294 2.74 -19.65 -3.23
N PHE A 295 2.16 -18.65 -3.88
CA PHE A 295 1.80 -17.38 -3.28
C PHE A 295 0.29 -17.34 -3.11
N LEU A 296 -0.18 -17.28 -1.85
CA LEU A 296 -1.60 -17.28 -1.53
C LEU A 296 -2.11 -15.84 -1.44
N VAL A 297 -3.08 -15.48 -2.27
CA VAL A 297 -3.62 -14.12 -2.36
C VAL A 297 -5.02 -14.05 -1.76
N CYS A 298 -5.28 -13.04 -0.94
CA CYS A 298 -6.61 -12.78 -0.36
C CYS A 298 -6.96 -11.29 -0.44
N LEU A 299 -8.24 -10.96 -0.41
CA LEU A 299 -8.73 -9.56 -0.56
C LEU A 299 -8.76 -8.76 0.76
N GLY A 300 -8.17 -9.33 1.82
CA GLY A 300 -8.17 -8.78 3.17
C GLY A 300 -7.81 -9.87 4.17
N TYR A 301 -7.31 -9.46 5.33
CA TYR A 301 -6.88 -10.35 6.42
C TYR A 301 -7.98 -11.29 6.89
N ALA A 302 -9.09 -10.71 7.34
CA ALA A 302 -10.31 -11.42 7.60
C ALA A 302 -10.95 -11.99 6.31
N GLY A 303 -10.34 -11.97 5.13
CA GLY A 303 -10.74 -12.78 3.98
C GLY A 303 -10.09 -14.17 4.00
N LEU A 304 -8.90 -14.27 4.60
CA LEU A 304 -8.20 -15.52 4.88
C LEU A 304 -8.63 -16.07 6.24
N THR A 305 -8.21 -15.47 7.34
CA THR A 305 -8.55 -15.92 8.71
C THR A 305 -8.27 -14.79 9.71
N THR A 306 -8.97 -14.79 10.84
CA THR A 306 -8.62 -13.97 12.02
C THR A 306 -8.00 -14.82 13.14
N ASN A 307 -7.94 -16.13 12.94
CA ASN A 307 -7.34 -17.07 13.89
C ASN A 307 -5.85 -17.23 13.56
N VAL A 308 -5.01 -16.57 14.35
CA VAL A 308 -3.56 -16.50 14.13
C VAL A 308 -2.89 -17.86 14.40
N ASP A 309 -3.27 -18.54 15.48
CA ASP A 309 -2.72 -19.86 15.82
C ASP A 309 -3.02 -20.88 14.71
N ASP A 310 -4.24 -20.85 14.18
CA ASP A 310 -4.66 -21.70 13.06
C ASP A 310 -3.92 -21.35 11.76
N LEU A 311 -3.66 -20.05 11.50
CA LEU A 311 -2.86 -19.63 10.35
C LEU A 311 -1.43 -20.15 10.43
N GLN A 312 -0.79 -20.03 11.60
CA GLN A 312 0.57 -20.53 11.81
C GLN A 312 0.64 -22.06 11.65
N GLN A 313 -0.35 -22.78 12.19
CA GLN A 313 -0.46 -24.22 12.01
C GLN A 313 -0.67 -24.60 10.53
N PHE A 314 -1.57 -23.90 9.84
CA PHE A 314 -1.84 -24.13 8.42
C PHE A 314 -0.59 -23.93 7.56
N LEU A 315 0.16 -22.84 7.75
CA LEU A 315 1.40 -22.59 7.01
C LEU A 315 2.53 -23.57 7.39
N SER A 316 2.55 -24.02 8.64
CA SER A 316 3.50 -25.04 9.09
C SER A 316 3.28 -26.38 8.41
N ASN A 317 2.01 -26.74 8.16
CA ASN A 317 1.60 -27.95 7.47
C ASN A 317 1.80 -27.85 5.95
N HIS A 318 1.62 -26.66 5.36
CA HIS A 318 1.70 -26.41 3.92
C HIS A 318 2.90 -25.53 3.57
N ARG A 319 4.11 -26.09 3.71
CA ARG A 319 5.39 -25.38 3.51
C ARG A 319 5.67 -24.92 2.08
N ASN A 320 4.88 -25.39 1.12
CA ASN A 320 4.86 -24.91 -0.25
C ASN A 320 4.24 -23.51 -0.38
N VAL A 321 3.42 -23.05 0.57
CA VAL A 321 2.94 -21.67 0.61
C VAL A 321 4.05 -20.77 1.15
N LYS A 322 4.68 -19.99 0.27
CA LYS A 322 5.84 -19.15 0.62
C LYS A 322 5.48 -17.74 1.04
N LYS A 323 4.43 -17.17 0.46
CA LYS A 323 3.98 -15.81 0.80
C LYS A 323 2.47 -15.71 0.82
N ILE A 324 1.98 -14.79 1.64
CA ILE A 324 0.59 -14.34 1.63
C ILE A 324 0.54 -12.92 1.10
N LEU A 325 -0.25 -12.70 0.06
CA LEU A 325 -0.49 -11.40 -0.54
C LEU A 325 -1.87 -10.94 -0.12
N VAL A 326 -1.95 -9.79 0.53
CA VAL A 326 -3.22 -9.20 0.98
C VAL A 326 -3.53 -8.02 0.08
N ASP A 327 -4.37 -8.26 -0.91
CA ASP A 327 -4.78 -7.26 -1.90
C ASP A 327 -5.79 -6.28 -1.30
N ARG A 328 -5.23 -5.20 -0.73
CA ARG A 328 -5.98 -4.07 -0.17
C ARG A 328 -6.05 -2.88 -1.13
N LEU A 329 -5.70 -3.06 -2.42
CA LEU A 329 -5.68 -1.98 -3.41
C LEU A 329 -6.97 -1.12 -3.43
N PRO A 330 -8.18 -1.69 -3.32
CA PRO A 330 -9.41 -0.88 -3.31
C PRO A 330 -9.57 0.03 -2.10
N TYR A 331 -8.90 -0.30 -0.99
CA TYR A 331 -9.09 0.32 0.30
C TYR A 331 -7.94 1.25 0.66
N THR A 332 -6.71 0.77 0.49
CA THR A 332 -5.47 1.47 0.86
C THR A 332 -4.61 1.85 -0.35
N SER A 333 -4.95 1.35 -1.54
CA SER A 333 -4.12 1.36 -2.77
C SER A 333 -2.72 0.80 -2.56
N GLU A 334 -2.63 -0.18 -1.67
CA GLU A 334 -1.42 -0.92 -1.35
C GLU A 334 -1.74 -2.42 -1.22
N VAL A 335 -0.72 -3.25 -1.34
CA VAL A 335 -0.77 -4.71 -1.13
C VAL A 335 0.24 -5.04 -0.06
N ASP A 336 -0.15 -5.87 0.91
CA ASP A 336 0.83 -6.40 1.86
C ASP A 336 1.33 -7.74 1.37
N ILE A 337 2.64 -7.94 1.48
CA ILE A 337 3.28 -9.20 1.15
C ILE A 337 3.94 -9.70 2.43
N LEU A 338 3.43 -10.81 2.94
CA LEU A 338 3.87 -11.43 4.17
C LEU A 338 4.61 -12.73 3.84
N ASP A 339 5.77 -12.93 4.45
CA ASP A 339 6.54 -14.18 4.33
C ASP A 339 5.97 -15.24 5.28
N SER A 340 5.72 -16.44 4.78
CA SER A 340 5.14 -17.51 5.58
C SER A 340 6.04 -17.94 6.74
N GLU A 341 7.36 -17.97 6.56
CA GLU A 341 8.29 -18.34 7.63
C GLU A 341 8.34 -17.27 8.72
N GLU A 342 8.21 -16.00 8.33
CA GLU A 342 8.11 -14.89 9.28
C GLU A 342 6.81 -14.97 10.09
N ILE A 343 5.67 -15.30 9.47
CA ILE A 343 4.39 -15.49 10.18
C ILE A 343 4.49 -16.64 11.20
N ILE A 344 5.13 -17.75 10.82
CA ILE A 344 5.29 -18.92 11.70
C ILE A 344 6.20 -18.61 12.90
N THR A 345 7.25 -17.83 12.70
CA THR A 345 8.28 -17.58 13.72
C THR A 345 8.06 -16.33 14.55
N ASN A 346 7.28 -15.35 14.05
CA ASN A 346 7.08 -14.05 14.70
C ASN A 346 5.59 -13.72 14.90
N ASN A 347 5.13 -13.85 16.14
CA ASN A 347 3.74 -13.57 16.53
C ASN A 347 3.28 -12.14 16.20
N SER A 348 4.18 -11.15 16.21
CA SER A 348 3.79 -9.76 15.92
C SER A 348 3.38 -9.54 14.45
N VAL A 349 3.97 -10.29 13.52
CA VAL A 349 3.59 -10.26 12.09
C VAL A 349 2.30 -11.04 11.88
N ALA A 350 2.14 -12.13 12.62
CA ALA A 350 0.92 -12.91 12.63
C ALA A 350 -0.28 -12.10 13.17
N GLU A 351 -0.09 -11.26 14.20
CA GLU A 351 -1.11 -10.36 14.75
C GLU A 351 -1.49 -9.20 13.80
N ARG A 352 -0.57 -8.72 12.96
CA ARG A 352 -0.89 -7.77 11.88
C ARG A 352 -1.85 -8.37 10.84
N SER A 353 -2.03 -9.69 10.87
CA SER A 353 -2.90 -10.44 9.98
C SER A 353 -4.34 -10.57 10.47
N GLN A 354 -4.74 -9.83 11.52
CA GLN A 354 -6.11 -9.82 12.08
C GLN A 354 -6.98 -8.69 11.51
#